data_AF-A0A835GBG6-F1
#
_entry.id   AF-A0A835GBG6-F1
#
_cell.length_a   1.000
_cell.length_b   1.000
_cell.length_c   1.000
_cell.angle_alpha   90.00
_cell.angle_beta   90.00
_cell.angle_gamma   90.00
#
_symmetry.space_group_name_H-M   'P 1'
#
loop_
_entity.id
_entity.type
_entity.pdbx_description
1 polymer ?
#
loop_
_entity_poly.entity_id
_entity_poly.type
_entity_poly.pdbx_seq_one_letter_code
_entity_poly.pdbx_strand_id
1 'polypeptide(L)'
;MAKCGGCGKFMSLTEGAKCDKCKSSYHRQCVGIRDAVPIATPWHCPECKRNVPRDNRADTPVRGHAPPAMDESHLHLMDTSSSSNTADKTTQEFQINIRAELKLFKEEFLNTVRHEFQVMRHDLSEIRTAISNTNARLMNLEERVAVIETQKQAQLQPSGASDLDNIISQLRSDINDRDQELLANDIQISNLPEISGENPNNTVMLIASKMGIKMEPRDIVCAERVGGRRITAVQSSAPVVTTLYVHTLTLLHTHRSSIFGLV
;
A
#
# COMPACT_ATOMS: atom_id res chain seq x y z
N MET A 1 -17.43 -4.03 7.65
CA MET A 1 -16.70 -2.89 8.26
C MET A 1 -17.34 -1.60 7.78
N ALA A 2 -17.73 -0.71 8.70
CA ALA A 2 -18.33 0.58 8.32
C ALA A 2 -17.23 1.61 8.00
N LYS A 3 -17.48 2.52 7.05
CA LYS A 3 -16.61 3.67 6.77
C LYS A 3 -17.17 4.92 7.46
N CYS A 4 -16.28 5.73 8.03
CA CYS A 4 -16.65 7.01 8.63
C CYS A 4 -17.05 8.02 7.55
N GLY A 5 -18.24 8.60 7.65
CA GLY A 5 -18.71 9.65 6.73
C GLY A 5 -17.98 11.00 6.85
N GLY A 6 -17.11 11.18 7.86
CA GLY A 6 -16.32 12.40 8.05
C GLY A 6 -14.90 12.31 7.48
N CYS A 7 -14.20 11.19 7.74
CA CYS A 7 -12.79 11.03 7.33
C CYS A 7 -12.54 9.91 6.31
N GLY A 8 -13.57 9.16 5.90
CA GLY A 8 -13.48 8.07 4.92
C GLY A 8 -12.79 6.78 5.39
N LYS A 9 -12.16 6.78 6.57
CA LYS A 9 -11.46 5.61 7.13
C LYS A 9 -12.43 4.57 7.70
N PHE A 10 -12.01 3.31 7.72
CA PHE A 10 -12.78 2.20 8.29
C PHE A 10 -12.82 2.28 9.82
N MET A 11 -13.94 1.83 10.40
CA MET A 11 -14.18 1.83 11.84
C MET A 11 -14.73 0.50 12.36
N SER A 12 -14.47 0.24 13.65
CA SER A 12 -15.12 -0.79 14.45
C SER A 12 -16.62 -0.48 14.56
N LEU A 13 -17.48 -1.51 14.50
CA LEU A 13 -18.95 -1.34 14.51
C LEU A 13 -19.48 -0.82 15.86
N THR A 14 -18.67 -0.90 16.92
CA THR A 14 -19.06 -0.65 18.32
C THR A 14 -18.72 0.76 18.82
N GLU A 15 -17.88 1.52 18.14
CA GLU A 15 -17.33 2.79 18.67
C GLU A 15 -17.74 4.05 17.88
N GLY A 16 -18.63 3.89 16.89
CA GLY A 16 -19.10 4.98 16.03
C GLY A 16 -20.44 5.60 16.44
N ALA A 17 -20.62 6.88 16.12
CA ALA A 17 -21.92 7.55 16.18
C ALA A 17 -22.70 7.30 14.89
N LYS A 18 -23.92 6.77 14.99
CA LYS A 18 -24.80 6.51 13.84
C LYS A 18 -25.89 7.56 13.77
N CYS A 19 -25.97 8.29 12.66
CA CYS A 19 -26.99 9.30 12.47
C CYS A 19 -28.37 8.66 12.32
N ASP A 20 -29.37 9.17 13.01
CA ASP A 20 -30.72 8.61 12.92
C ASP A 20 -31.42 8.95 11.59
N LYS A 21 -31.09 10.08 10.96
CA LYS A 21 -31.68 10.53 9.69
C LYS A 21 -31.07 9.84 8.46
N CYS A 22 -29.75 9.95 8.25
CA CYS A 22 -29.10 9.39 7.06
C CYS A 22 -28.50 7.98 7.27
N LYS A 23 -28.54 7.45 8.51
CA LYS A 23 -27.97 6.16 8.89
C LYS A 23 -26.46 5.98 8.68
N SER A 24 -25.75 7.03 8.25
CA SER A 24 -24.29 7.06 8.14
C SER A 24 -23.59 7.01 9.51
N SER A 25 -22.45 6.34 9.56
CA SER A 25 -21.62 6.17 10.75
C SER A 25 -20.42 7.12 10.74
N TYR A 26 -20.05 7.64 11.91
CA TYR A 26 -18.96 8.60 12.08
C TYR A 26 -18.12 8.25 13.31
N HIS A 27 -16.79 8.45 13.24
CA HIS A 27 -15.97 8.35 14.44
C HIS A 27 -16.43 9.42 15.42
N ARG A 28 -16.49 9.10 16.72
CA ARG A 28 -16.80 10.06 17.79
C ARG A 28 -15.96 11.33 17.66
N GLN A 29 -14.65 11.17 17.45
CA GLN A 29 -13.71 12.27 17.23
C GLN A 29 -14.02 13.10 15.98
N CYS A 30 -14.44 12.48 14.87
CA CYS A 30 -14.77 13.20 13.63
C CYS A 30 -16.01 14.09 13.76
N VAL A 31 -16.85 13.88 14.79
CA VAL A 31 -18.05 14.67 15.06
C VAL A 31 -18.02 15.36 16.42
N GLY A 32 -16.84 15.45 17.04
CA GLY A 32 -16.63 16.19 18.30
C GLY A 32 -17.25 15.55 19.54
N ILE A 33 -17.58 14.26 19.51
CA ILE A 33 -18.08 13.51 20.66
C ILE A 33 -16.88 12.94 21.43
N ARG A 34 -16.82 13.17 22.75
CA ARG A 34 -15.78 12.60 23.62
C ARG A 34 -16.06 11.12 23.88
N ASP A 35 -15.01 10.31 24.00
CA ASP A 35 -15.13 8.84 24.07
C ASP A 35 -15.89 8.32 25.31
N ALA A 36 -15.93 9.09 26.40
CA ALA A 36 -16.62 8.73 27.64
C ALA A 36 -18.10 9.14 27.73
N VAL A 37 -18.64 9.86 26.73
CA VAL A 37 -20.02 10.39 26.79
C VAL A 37 -20.99 9.49 26.04
N PRO A 38 -22.13 9.07 26.63
CA PRO A 38 -23.16 8.35 25.89
C PRO A 38 -23.78 9.26 24.82
N ILE A 39 -24.01 8.71 23.63
CA ILE A 39 -24.59 9.46 22.51
C ILE A 39 -26.09 9.60 22.77
N ALA A 40 -26.57 10.83 22.93
CA ALA A 40 -27.99 11.11 23.11
C ALA A 40 -28.80 10.63 21.89
N THR A 41 -29.85 9.85 22.10
CA THR A 41 -30.76 9.41 21.04
C THR A 41 -32.01 10.30 21.04
N PRO A 42 -32.45 10.84 19.89
CA PRO A 42 -31.90 10.68 18.54
C PRO A 42 -30.70 11.61 18.25
N TRP A 43 -29.61 11.05 17.70
CA TRP A 43 -28.44 11.82 17.28
C TRP A 43 -28.42 12.08 15.77
N HIS A 44 -28.07 13.29 15.37
CA HIS A 44 -27.99 13.71 13.98
C HIS A 44 -26.57 14.17 13.62
N CYS A 45 -26.05 13.74 12.47
CA CYS A 45 -24.73 14.18 12.00
C CYS A 45 -24.74 15.67 11.62
N PRO A 46 -23.57 16.34 11.53
CA PRO A 46 -23.47 17.76 11.21
C PRO A 46 -24.18 18.15 9.91
N GLU A 47 -24.11 17.29 8.89
CA GLU A 47 -24.80 17.49 7.60
C GLU A 47 -26.33 17.43 7.75
N CYS A 48 -26.83 16.46 8.50
CA CYS A 48 -28.26 16.33 8.77
C CYS A 48 -28.79 17.43 9.69
N LYS A 49 -27.96 17.93 10.62
CA LYS A 49 -28.28 19.01 11.56
C LYS A 49 -28.33 20.37 10.87
N ARG A 50 -27.53 20.59 9.82
CA ARG A 50 -27.57 21.83 9.01
C ARG A 50 -28.92 22.07 8.35
N ASN A 51 -29.64 21.00 8.01
CA ASN A 51 -30.92 21.05 7.30
C ASN A 51 -32.14 21.01 8.24
N VAL A 52 -31.96 21.23 9.54
CA VAL A 52 -33.05 21.38 10.50
C VAL A 52 -33.27 22.88 10.74
N PRO A 53 -34.49 23.42 10.56
CA PRO A 53 -34.81 24.80 10.94
C PRO A 53 -34.37 25.03 12.38
N ARG A 54 -33.48 26.01 12.58
CA ARG A 54 -32.99 26.38 13.91
C ARG A 54 -34.17 27.02 14.65
N ASP A 55 -34.72 26.34 15.65
CA ASP A 55 -35.72 26.93 16.52
C ASP A 55 -35.05 28.12 17.25
N ASN A 56 -35.55 29.33 17.00
CA ASN A 56 -35.03 30.61 17.50
C ASN A 56 -35.35 30.81 18.99
N ARG A 57 -35.18 29.76 19.80
CA ARG A 57 -35.39 29.78 21.24
C ARG A 57 -34.17 29.23 21.97
N ALA A 58 -33.04 29.94 21.83
CA ALA A 58 -32.07 30.19 22.91
C ALA A 58 -30.86 30.96 22.35
N ASP A 59 -30.52 32.04 23.03
CA ASP A 59 -29.20 32.70 23.07
C ASP A 59 -28.71 33.52 21.86
N THR A 60 -29.36 34.66 21.61
CA THR A 60 -28.65 35.87 21.19
C THR A 60 -29.23 37.11 21.91
N PRO A 61 -28.41 37.99 22.54
CA PRO A 61 -28.90 39.25 23.10
C PRO A 61 -29.17 40.27 21.98
N VAL A 62 -30.22 41.05 22.20
CA VAL A 62 -31.03 41.78 21.22
C VAL A 62 -30.35 43.02 20.62
N ARG A 63 -30.65 43.24 19.34
CA ARG A 63 -30.43 44.43 18.50
C ARG A 63 -31.39 45.58 18.88
N GLY A 64 -30.86 46.77 19.16
CA GLY A 64 -31.58 48.06 19.25
C GLY A 64 -30.53 49.17 19.45
N HIS A 65 -30.59 50.38 18.91
CA HIS A 65 -31.59 51.18 18.22
C HIS A 65 -30.85 52.08 17.20
N ALA A 66 -31.42 52.28 16.01
CA ALA A 66 -31.08 53.41 15.15
C ALA A 66 -32.15 54.51 15.38
N PRO A 67 -31.79 55.75 15.74
CA PRO A 67 -32.76 56.85 15.79
C PRO A 67 -32.98 57.45 14.39
N PRO A 68 -34.20 57.92 14.08
CA PRO A 68 -34.54 58.51 12.79
C PRO A 68 -34.07 59.97 12.68
N ALA A 69 -33.92 60.42 11.44
CA ALA A 69 -33.66 61.81 11.07
C ALA A 69 -34.88 62.71 11.34
N MET A 70 -34.64 63.86 11.98
CA MET A 70 -35.52 65.05 12.03
C MET A 70 -34.56 66.26 12.14
N ASP A 71 -34.38 67.03 11.07
CA ASP A 71 -35.08 68.27 10.69
C ASP A 71 -34.79 69.48 11.62
N GLU A 72 -34.39 70.58 10.98
CA GLU A 72 -34.03 71.85 11.58
C GLU A 72 -35.24 72.53 12.24
N SER A 73 -35.02 73.26 13.34
CA SER A 73 -35.41 74.69 13.49
C SER A 73 -35.25 75.19 14.93
N HIS A 74 -34.35 76.16 15.10
CA HIS A 74 -34.60 77.46 15.74
C HIS A 74 -35.20 77.51 17.16
N LEU A 75 -34.36 77.75 18.18
CA LEU A 75 -34.68 78.69 19.27
C LEU A 75 -33.41 79.36 19.83
N HIS A 76 -33.36 80.67 19.64
CA HIS A 76 -32.50 81.65 20.29
C HIS A 76 -32.99 81.83 21.74
N LEU A 77 -32.13 81.86 22.77
CA LEU A 77 -32.34 82.64 24.00
C LEU A 77 -31.13 82.60 24.97
N MET A 78 -30.65 83.81 25.21
CA MET A 78 -30.06 84.38 26.43
C MET A 78 -28.71 83.88 26.99
N ASP A 79 -27.74 84.75 26.73
CA ASP A 79 -26.64 85.22 27.56
C ASP A 79 -27.00 85.36 29.06
N THR A 80 -26.25 84.67 29.93
CA THR A 80 -26.16 85.00 31.35
C THR A 80 -24.76 84.68 31.89
N SER A 81 -23.98 85.76 32.04
CA SER A 81 -23.09 86.09 33.17
C SER A 81 -22.08 85.06 33.71
N SER A 82 -20.83 85.48 33.62
CA SER A 82 -19.64 85.08 34.39
C SER A 82 -19.93 84.71 35.85
N SER A 83 -19.92 83.41 36.15
CA SER A 83 -19.89 82.88 37.52
C SER A 83 -18.58 82.15 37.74
N SER A 84 -17.70 82.75 38.54
CA SER A 84 -16.39 82.20 38.91
C SER A 84 -16.58 81.02 39.87
N ASN A 85 -16.53 79.79 39.34
CA ASN A 85 -16.57 78.57 40.14
C ASN A 85 -15.19 77.89 40.19
N THR A 86 -14.64 77.71 41.38
CA THR A 86 -13.45 76.88 41.63
C THR A 86 -13.67 75.39 41.33
N ALA A 87 -14.92 74.95 41.13
CA ALA A 87 -15.27 73.61 40.67
C ALA A 87 -14.93 73.36 39.19
N ASP A 88 -14.97 74.39 38.33
CA ASP A 88 -14.64 74.25 36.89
C ASP A 88 -13.15 73.98 36.65
N LYS A 89 -12.27 74.45 37.53
CA LYS A 89 -10.82 74.20 37.40
C LYS A 89 -10.47 72.72 37.59
N THR A 90 -11.08 72.05 38.57
CA THR A 90 -10.86 70.62 38.83
C THR A 90 -11.44 69.76 37.71
N THR A 91 -12.60 70.14 37.15
CA THR A 91 -13.20 69.44 36.00
C THR A 91 -12.41 69.66 34.71
N GLN A 92 -11.85 70.87 34.51
CA GLN A 92 -11.01 71.19 33.36
C GLN A 92 -9.65 70.49 33.40
N GLU A 93 -8.99 70.42 34.57
CA GLU A 93 -7.76 69.65 34.77
C GLU A 93 -7.97 68.14 34.53
N PHE A 94 -9.08 67.58 35.01
CA PHE A 94 -9.44 66.18 34.75
C PHE A 94 -9.73 65.90 33.27
N GLN A 95 -10.41 66.81 32.56
CA GLN A 95 -10.62 66.70 31.12
C GLN A 95 -9.32 66.83 30.30
N ILE A 96 -8.40 67.70 30.72
CA ILE A 96 -7.07 67.81 30.10
C ILE A 96 -6.29 66.51 30.30
N ASN A 97 -6.36 65.91 31.48
CA ASN A 97 -5.71 64.64 31.80
C ASN A 97 -6.27 63.49 30.95
N ILE A 98 -7.60 63.32 30.89
CA ILE A 98 -8.24 62.31 30.02
C ILE A 98 -7.88 62.51 28.55
N ARG A 99 -7.83 63.76 28.07
CA ARG A 99 -7.44 64.06 26.68
C ARG A 99 -5.97 63.71 26.42
N ALA A 100 -5.08 63.86 27.39
CA ALA A 100 -3.68 63.47 27.27
C ALA A 100 -3.54 61.94 27.25
N GLU A 101 -4.20 61.24 28.17
CA GLU A 101 -4.24 59.77 28.22
C GLU A 101 -4.81 59.15 26.93
N LEU A 102 -5.89 59.71 26.38
CA LEU A 102 -6.45 59.26 25.10
C LEU A 102 -5.50 59.48 23.91
N LYS A 103 -4.65 60.52 23.95
CA LYS A 103 -3.63 60.75 22.93
C LYS A 103 -2.51 59.72 23.04
N LEU A 104 -2.05 59.43 24.26
CA LEU A 104 -1.04 58.40 24.53
C LEU A 104 -1.54 57.02 24.11
N PHE A 105 -2.76 56.66 24.51
CA PHE A 105 -3.40 55.41 24.10
C PHE A 105 -3.52 55.30 22.57
N LYS A 106 -3.94 56.38 21.89
CA LYS A 106 -4.02 56.40 20.42
C LYS A 106 -2.65 56.22 19.77
N GLU A 107 -1.61 56.85 20.33
CA GLU A 107 -0.24 56.72 19.83
C GLU A 107 0.30 55.31 20.02
N GLU A 108 0.14 54.75 21.22
CA GLU A 108 0.52 53.38 21.55
C GLU A 108 -0.21 52.37 20.66
N PHE A 109 -1.54 52.48 20.52
CA PHE A 109 -2.33 51.64 19.64
C PHE A 109 -1.86 51.71 18.18
N LEU A 110 -1.60 52.92 17.66
CA LEU A 110 -1.08 53.08 16.29
C LEU A 110 0.31 52.49 16.14
N ASN A 111 1.17 52.59 17.15
CA ASN A 111 2.50 52.02 17.14
C ASN A 111 2.44 50.48 17.18
N THR A 112 1.60 49.90 18.03
CA THR A 112 1.36 48.45 18.07
C THR A 112 0.80 47.94 16.74
N VAL A 113 -0.25 48.57 16.21
CA VAL A 113 -0.85 48.15 14.93
C VAL A 113 0.18 48.25 13.80
N ARG A 114 0.97 49.31 13.74
CA ARG A 114 2.06 49.42 12.75
C ARG A 114 3.10 48.33 12.91
N HIS A 115 3.46 47.99 14.14
CA HIS A 115 4.40 46.91 14.43
C HIS A 115 3.84 45.55 13.97
N GLU A 116 2.60 45.21 14.32
CA GLU A 116 1.92 44.00 13.86
C GLU A 116 1.83 43.92 12.33
N PHE A 117 1.55 45.05 11.64
CA PHE A 117 1.58 45.09 10.18
C PHE A 117 2.99 44.92 9.59
N GLN A 118 4.04 45.33 10.29
CA GLN A 118 5.41 45.09 9.87
C GLN A 118 5.77 43.59 10.01
N VAL A 119 5.41 42.99 11.15
CA VAL A 119 5.59 41.56 11.41
C VAL A 119 4.82 40.73 10.38
N MET A 120 3.54 41.02 10.15
CA MET A 120 2.74 40.31 9.15
C MET A 120 3.34 40.42 7.73
N ARG A 121 3.87 41.58 7.35
CA ARG A 121 4.55 41.73 6.05
C ARG A 121 5.84 40.92 5.97
N HIS A 122 6.56 40.82 7.09
CA HIS A 122 7.75 39.99 7.18
C HIS A 122 7.38 38.50 7.03
N ASP A 123 6.40 38.01 7.79
CA ASP A 123 5.91 36.63 7.73
C ASP A 123 5.42 36.27 6.32
N LEU A 124 4.67 37.18 5.66
CA LEU A 124 4.23 36.97 4.27
C LEU A 124 5.41 36.87 3.30
N SER A 125 6.48 37.63 3.53
CA SER A 125 7.72 37.53 2.74
C SER A 125 8.40 36.18 2.97
N GLU A 126 8.49 35.72 4.21
CA GLU A 126 9.08 34.41 4.54
C GLU A 126 8.27 33.24 3.98
N ILE A 127 6.94 33.30 4.07
CA ILE A 127 6.05 32.29 3.47
C ILE A 127 6.27 32.26 1.95
N ARG A 128 6.39 33.42 1.31
CA ARG A 128 6.64 33.50 -0.13
C ARG A 128 7.97 32.86 -0.53
N THR A 129 9.04 33.08 0.22
CA THR A 129 10.34 32.45 -0.05
C THR A 129 10.29 30.94 0.19
N ALA A 130 9.62 30.49 1.25
CA ALA A 130 9.42 29.07 1.56
C ALA A 130 8.61 28.35 0.45
N ILE A 131 7.56 28.98 -0.07
CA ILE A 131 6.78 28.44 -1.20
C ILE A 131 7.66 28.34 -2.45
N SER A 132 8.42 29.40 -2.76
CA SER A 132 9.32 29.40 -3.92
C SER A 132 10.36 28.28 -3.84
N ASN A 133 10.95 28.07 -2.66
CA ASN A 133 11.92 27.00 -2.45
C ASN A 133 11.26 25.61 -2.57
N THR A 134 10.08 25.43 -1.98
CA THR A 134 9.32 24.19 -2.09
C THR A 134 8.97 23.86 -3.54
N ASN A 135 8.55 24.85 -4.33
CA ASN A 135 8.25 24.67 -5.76
C ASN A 135 9.50 24.26 -6.55
N ALA A 136 10.67 24.87 -6.27
CA ALA A 136 11.91 24.48 -6.92
C ALA A 136 12.32 23.03 -6.59
N ARG A 137 12.15 22.62 -5.32
CA ARG A 137 12.38 21.24 -4.89
C ARG A 137 11.41 20.27 -5.56
N LEU A 138 10.15 20.66 -5.72
CA LEU A 138 9.12 19.86 -6.35
C LEU A 138 9.42 19.66 -7.85
N MET A 139 9.81 20.71 -8.57
CA MET A 139 10.24 20.61 -9.97
C MET A 139 11.44 19.67 -10.13
N ASN A 140 12.44 19.74 -9.24
CA ASN A 140 13.57 18.82 -9.29
C ASN A 140 13.16 17.36 -9.03
N LEU A 141 12.19 17.13 -8.14
CA LEU A 141 11.65 15.80 -7.91
C LEU A 141 10.86 15.28 -9.12
N GLU A 142 10.04 16.13 -9.75
CA GLU A 142 9.32 15.79 -10.99
C GLU A 142 10.29 15.40 -12.11
N GLU A 143 11.36 16.17 -12.30
CA GLU A 143 12.41 15.87 -13.29
C GLU A 143 13.09 14.52 -13.00
N ARG A 144 13.46 14.27 -11.73
CA ARG A 144 14.08 12.99 -11.34
C ARG A 144 13.14 11.80 -11.54
N VAL A 145 11.85 11.97 -11.25
CA VAL A 145 10.83 10.94 -11.48
C VAL A 145 10.69 10.68 -12.97
N ALA A 146 10.64 11.71 -13.83
CA ALA A 146 10.57 11.54 -15.28
C ALA A 146 11.77 10.76 -15.85
N VAL A 147 12.99 11.00 -15.34
CA VAL A 147 14.18 10.22 -15.71
C VAL A 147 14.05 8.74 -15.28
N ILE A 148 13.57 8.49 -14.07
CA ILE A 148 13.37 7.11 -13.58
C ILE A 148 12.30 6.38 -14.41
N GLU A 149 11.20 7.06 -14.73
CA GLU A 149 10.10 6.49 -15.52
C GLU A 149 10.57 6.15 -16.93
N THR A 150 11.31 7.03 -17.59
CA THR A 150 11.88 6.78 -18.92
C THR A 150 12.88 5.63 -18.92
N GLN A 151 13.78 5.55 -17.93
CA GLN A 151 14.71 4.42 -17.77
C GLN A 151 13.98 3.11 -17.53
N LYS A 152 12.96 3.11 -16.67
CA LYS A 152 12.15 1.93 -16.39
C LYS A 152 11.36 1.49 -17.63
N GLN A 153 10.81 2.43 -18.39
CA GLN A 153 10.13 2.14 -19.66
C GLN A 153 11.10 1.49 -20.66
N ALA A 154 12.33 1.99 -20.75
CA ALA A 154 13.37 1.42 -21.61
C ALA A 154 13.82 0.02 -21.14
N GLN A 155 13.90 -0.23 -19.83
CA GLN A 155 14.23 -1.54 -19.26
C GLN A 155 13.09 -2.56 -19.38
N LEU A 156 11.84 -2.10 -19.35
CA LEU A 156 10.66 -2.95 -19.55
C LEU A 156 10.39 -3.26 -21.03
N GLN A 157 11.09 -2.60 -21.97
CA GLN A 157 11.06 -3.05 -23.35
C GLN A 157 11.76 -4.43 -23.43
N PRO A 158 11.06 -5.45 -23.95
CA PRO A 158 11.40 -6.86 -23.72
C PRO A 158 12.62 -7.35 -24.50
N SER A 159 13.41 -6.48 -25.14
CA SER A 159 14.52 -6.93 -25.99
C SER A 159 15.55 -7.73 -25.19
N GLY A 160 15.90 -7.33 -23.97
CA GLY A 160 16.84 -8.09 -23.13
C GLY A 160 16.22 -9.26 -22.36
N ALA A 161 14.96 -9.13 -21.91
CA ALA A 161 14.29 -10.17 -21.13
C ALA A 161 13.83 -11.34 -21.99
N SER A 162 13.31 -11.07 -23.20
CA SER A 162 12.84 -12.12 -24.11
C SER A 162 13.98 -12.98 -24.64
N ASP A 163 15.15 -12.39 -24.94
CA ASP A 163 16.32 -13.16 -25.37
C ASP A 163 16.82 -14.09 -24.26
N LEU A 164 16.85 -13.61 -23.01
CA LEU A 164 17.23 -14.45 -21.88
C LEU A 164 16.20 -15.55 -21.63
N ASP A 165 14.91 -15.24 -21.69
CA ASP A 165 13.83 -16.23 -21.53
C ASP A 165 13.84 -17.28 -22.65
N ASN A 166 14.19 -16.88 -23.88
CA ASN A 166 14.39 -17.77 -25.01
C ASN A 166 15.58 -18.70 -24.78
N ILE A 167 16.72 -18.17 -24.31
CA ILE A 167 17.91 -18.96 -23.96
C ILE A 167 17.59 -19.94 -22.84
N ILE A 168 16.88 -19.50 -21.78
CA ILE A 168 16.47 -20.37 -20.67
C ILE A 168 15.56 -21.48 -21.18
N SER A 169 14.62 -21.16 -22.05
CA SER A 169 13.70 -22.15 -22.64
C SER A 169 14.44 -23.16 -23.50
N GLN A 170 15.40 -22.71 -24.29
CA GLN A 170 16.25 -23.59 -25.11
C GLN A 170 17.10 -24.52 -24.23
N LEU A 171 17.79 -23.98 -23.23
CA LEU A 171 18.61 -24.77 -22.31
C LEU A 171 17.78 -25.82 -21.55
N ARG A 172 16.55 -25.50 -21.17
CA ARG A 172 15.63 -26.47 -20.55
C ARG A 172 15.26 -27.60 -21.50
N SER A 173 15.02 -27.29 -22.78
CA SER A 173 14.79 -28.30 -23.81
C SER A 173 16.00 -29.20 -23.97
N ASP A 174 17.19 -28.62 -24.11
CA ASP A 174 18.44 -29.37 -24.31
C ASP A 174 18.74 -30.33 -23.15
N ILE A 175 18.50 -29.90 -21.90
CA ILE A 175 18.67 -30.76 -20.73
C ILE A 175 17.68 -31.93 -20.79
N ASN A 176 16.41 -31.64 -21.05
CA ASN A 176 15.39 -32.68 -21.12
C ASN A 176 15.70 -33.71 -22.23
N ASP A 177 16.18 -33.25 -23.39
CA ASP A 177 16.53 -34.13 -24.51
C ASP A 177 17.74 -35.01 -24.16
N ARG A 178 18.76 -34.44 -23.50
CA ARG A 178 19.92 -35.21 -23.02
C ARG A 178 19.55 -36.22 -21.95
N ASP A 179 18.67 -35.87 -21.01
CA ASP A 179 18.21 -36.79 -19.97
C ASP A 179 17.41 -37.95 -20.58
N GLN A 180 16.56 -37.67 -21.57
CA GLN A 180 15.85 -38.71 -22.32
C GLN A 180 16.80 -39.61 -23.12
N GLU A 181 17.85 -39.03 -23.73
CA GLU A 181 18.87 -39.80 -24.45
C GLU A 181 19.66 -40.73 -23.51
N LEU A 182 19.97 -40.27 -22.29
CA LEU A 182 20.63 -41.10 -21.27
C LEU A 182 19.73 -42.26 -20.85
N LEU A 183 18.45 -42.00 -20.58
CA LEU A 183 17.46 -43.03 -20.22
C LEU A 183 17.15 -44.01 -21.36
N ALA A 184 17.35 -43.61 -22.62
CA ALA A 184 17.06 -44.48 -23.78
C ALA A 184 17.98 -45.73 -23.84
N ASN A 185 19.14 -45.67 -23.20
CA ASN A 185 20.09 -46.80 -23.12
C ASN A 185 19.83 -47.72 -21.91
N ASP A 186 18.82 -47.37 -21.11
CA ASP A 186 18.59 -47.98 -19.82
C ASP A 186 17.40 -48.91 -19.90
N ILE A 187 17.64 -50.19 -19.58
CA ILE A 187 16.62 -51.22 -19.67
C ILE A 187 16.23 -51.65 -18.27
N GLN A 188 14.95 -51.50 -17.97
CA GLN A 188 14.35 -52.01 -16.74
C GLN A 188 13.71 -53.38 -16.99
N ILE A 189 14.26 -54.42 -16.38
CA ILE A 189 13.67 -55.77 -16.41
C ILE A 189 13.02 -56.04 -15.06
N SER A 190 11.69 -56.04 -15.06
CA SER A 190 10.88 -56.33 -13.86
C SER A 190 10.56 -57.82 -13.76
N ASN A 191 10.08 -58.26 -12.60
CA ASN A 191 9.58 -59.62 -12.38
C ASN A 191 10.64 -60.73 -12.42
N LEU A 192 11.90 -60.40 -12.07
CA LEU A 192 12.96 -61.40 -12.02
C LEU A 192 13.10 -62.03 -10.63
N PRO A 193 13.15 -63.37 -10.54
CA PRO A 193 13.46 -64.06 -9.29
C PRO A 193 14.88 -63.70 -8.83
N GLU A 194 15.06 -63.44 -7.54
CA GLU A 194 16.37 -63.18 -6.92
C GLU A 194 16.90 -64.45 -6.24
N ILE A 195 18.16 -64.79 -6.53
CA ILE A 195 18.85 -65.95 -5.96
C ILE A 195 20.16 -65.47 -5.32
N SER A 196 20.48 -66.00 -4.13
CA SER A 196 21.72 -65.63 -3.44
C SER A 196 22.95 -66.01 -4.27
N GLY A 197 23.86 -65.06 -4.46
CA GLY A 197 25.12 -65.26 -5.20
C GLY A 197 25.00 -65.23 -6.73
N GLU A 198 23.85 -64.82 -7.27
CA GLU A 198 23.72 -64.64 -8.72
C GLU A 198 24.52 -63.43 -9.23
N ASN A 199 24.94 -63.49 -10.50
CA ASN A 199 25.56 -62.37 -11.19
C ASN A 199 24.52 -61.72 -12.13
N PRO A 200 24.10 -60.47 -11.87
CA PRO A 200 23.12 -59.75 -12.68
C PRO A 200 23.44 -59.73 -14.18
N ASN A 201 24.70 -59.54 -14.56
CA ASN A 201 25.12 -59.48 -15.98
C ASN A 201 24.81 -60.79 -16.72
N ASN A 202 25.04 -61.93 -16.07
CA ASN A 202 24.73 -63.24 -16.65
C ASN A 202 23.22 -63.44 -16.83
N THR A 203 22.42 -62.92 -15.90
CA THR A 203 20.95 -62.95 -15.99
C THR A 203 20.46 -62.13 -17.18
N VAL A 204 21.00 -60.92 -17.41
CA VAL A 204 20.66 -60.13 -18.62
C VAL A 204 21.03 -60.89 -19.90
N MET A 205 22.24 -61.46 -19.98
CA MET A 205 22.66 -62.22 -21.16
C MET A 205 21.76 -63.43 -21.45
N LEU A 206 21.34 -64.15 -20.41
CA LEU A 206 20.42 -65.27 -20.55
C LEU A 206 19.07 -64.81 -21.09
N ILE A 207 18.54 -63.70 -20.56
CA ILE A 207 17.27 -63.11 -21.02
C ILE A 207 17.39 -62.66 -22.48
N ALA A 208 18.46 -61.95 -22.84
CA ALA A 208 18.71 -61.52 -24.23
C ALA A 208 18.76 -62.73 -25.18
N SER A 209 19.48 -63.80 -24.80
CA SER A 209 19.53 -65.04 -25.57
C SER A 209 18.16 -65.70 -25.73
N LYS A 210 17.33 -65.70 -24.68
CA LYS A 210 15.95 -66.22 -24.74
C LYS A 210 15.02 -65.37 -25.61
N MET A 211 15.28 -64.07 -25.71
CA MET A 211 14.56 -63.14 -26.58
C MET A 211 15.09 -63.13 -28.02
N GLY A 212 16.12 -63.93 -28.33
CA GLY A 212 16.73 -63.99 -29.67
C GLY A 212 17.69 -62.83 -29.97
N ILE A 213 18.07 -62.05 -28.97
CA ILE A 213 18.99 -60.91 -29.09
C ILE A 213 20.41 -61.42 -28.83
N LYS A 214 21.32 -61.18 -29.77
CA LYS A 214 22.75 -61.43 -29.58
C LYS A 214 23.33 -60.26 -28.79
N MET A 215 23.82 -60.54 -27.59
CA MET A 215 24.40 -59.54 -26.70
C MET A 215 25.69 -60.09 -26.10
N GLU A 216 26.75 -59.28 -26.13
CA GLU A 216 28.05 -59.60 -25.55
C GLU A 216 28.20 -58.95 -24.15
N PRO A 217 29.07 -59.46 -23.28
CA PRO A 217 29.33 -58.84 -21.98
C PRO A 217 29.81 -57.40 -22.06
N ARG A 218 30.37 -56.98 -23.20
CA ARG A 218 30.86 -55.61 -23.44
C ARG A 218 29.74 -54.62 -23.75
N ASP A 219 28.56 -55.12 -24.14
CA ASP A 219 27.38 -54.31 -24.43
C ASP A 219 26.69 -53.84 -23.13
N ILE A 220 26.97 -54.53 -22.02
CA ILE A 220 26.46 -54.21 -20.69
C ILE A 220 27.50 -53.37 -19.95
N VAL A 221 27.17 -52.12 -19.65
CA VAL A 221 28.02 -51.24 -18.82
C VAL A 221 27.86 -51.61 -17.35
N CYS A 222 26.62 -51.73 -16.90
CA CYS A 222 26.28 -52.10 -15.54
C CYS A 222 24.93 -52.81 -15.52
N ALA A 223 24.82 -53.90 -14.75
CA ALA A 223 23.53 -54.46 -14.38
C ALA A 223 23.46 -54.59 -12.87
N GLU A 224 22.43 -54.00 -12.27
CA GLU A 224 22.22 -54.05 -10.83
C GLU A 224 20.76 -54.31 -10.48
N ARG A 225 20.53 -54.97 -9.34
CA ARG A 225 19.18 -55.12 -8.80
C ARG A 225 18.81 -53.85 -8.04
N VAL A 226 17.70 -53.25 -8.43
CA VAL A 226 17.16 -52.04 -7.82
C VAL A 226 15.90 -52.40 -7.04
N GLY A 227 15.81 -51.87 -5.82
CA GLY A 227 14.72 -52.14 -4.88
C GLY A 227 15.20 -52.85 -3.62
N GLY A 228 14.53 -52.59 -2.49
CA GLY A 228 14.87 -53.22 -1.23
C GLY A 228 14.69 -54.73 -1.29
N ARG A 229 15.72 -55.50 -0.91
CA ARG A 229 15.61 -56.93 -0.63
C ARG A 229 14.44 -57.14 0.34
N ARG A 230 13.36 -57.77 -0.12
CA ARG A 230 12.31 -58.21 0.80
C ARG A 230 12.87 -59.39 1.60
N ILE A 231 13.41 -59.09 2.78
CA ILE A 231 13.72 -60.10 3.79
C ILE A 231 12.38 -60.54 4.38
N THR A 232 11.63 -61.37 3.64
CA THR A 232 10.48 -62.06 4.20
C THR A 232 11.01 -63.21 5.06
N ALA A 233 11.00 -63.03 6.38
CA ALA A 233 11.29 -64.06 7.38
C ALA A 233 10.22 -65.18 7.43
N VAL A 234 9.30 -65.21 6.46
CA VAL A 234 8.25 -66.21 6.34
C VAL A 234 8.13 -66.58 4.86
N GLN A 235 8.20 -67.88 4.58
CA GLN A 235 8.05 -68.55 3.28
C GLN A 235 9.34 -68.79 2.48
N SER A 236 9.99 -69.88 2.85
CA SER A 236 10.83 -70.70 1.97
C SER A 236 10.00 -71.27 0.82
N SER A 237 9.94 -70.60 -0.33
CA SER A 237 9.77 -71.22 -1.67
C SER A 237 9.39 -70.23 -2.79
N ALA A 238 8.97 -69.01 -2.48
CA ALA A 238 8.62 -68.03 -3.52
C ALA A 238 9.85 -67.21 -3.92
N PRO A 239 10.19 -67.12 -5.22
CA PRO A 239 11.28 -66.25 -5.66
C PRO A 239 10.97 -64.79 -5.32
N VAL A 240 11.93 -64.12 -4.68
CA VAL A 240 11.83 -62.67 -4.41
C VAL A 240 11.92 -61.95 -5.74
N VAL A 241 10.86 -61.25 -6.10
CA VAL A 241 10.79 -60.51 -7.36
C VAL A 241 11.46 -59.14 -7.20
N THR A 242 12.49 -58.86 -8.01
CA THR A 242 13.17 -57.56 -8.03
C THR A 242 13.33 -57.03 -9.45
N THR A 243 13.57 -55.72 -9.53
CA THR A 243 13.83 -55.00 -10.77
C THR A 243 15.32 -55.06 -11.06
N LEU A 244 15.70 -55.39 -12.28
CA LEU A 244 17.06 -55.27 -12.77
C LEU A 244 17.18 -54.06 -13.68
N TYR A 245 18.11 -53.16 -13.37
CA TYR A 245 18.46 -52.02 -14.20
C TYR A 245 19.71 -52.35 -15.00
N VAL A 246 19.68 -52.10 -16.29
CA VAL A 246 20.79 -52.38 -17.20
C VAL A 246 21.15 -51.10 -17.93
N HIS A 247 22.34 -50.56 -17.65
CA HIS A 247 22.96 -49.54 -18.50
C HIS A 247 23.64 -50.25 -19.67
N THR A 248 23.20 -49.95 -20.89
CA THR A 248 23.83 -50.48 -22.11
C THR A 248 24.73 -49.44 -22.76
N LEU A 249 25.80 -49.89 -23.40
CA LEU A 249 26.69 -49.03 -24.18
C LEU A 249 26.07 -48.88 -25.56
N THR A 250 25.70 -47.66 -25.96
CA THR A 250 25.33 -47.39 -27.35
C THR A 250 26.59 -47.48 -28.21
N LEU A 251 26.89 -48.69 -28.70
CA LEU A 251 27.74 -48.82 -29.89
C LEU A 251 26.92 -48.27 -31.05
N LEU A 252 27.19 -47.01 -31.38
CA LEU A 252 26.85 -46.35 -32.64
C LEU A 252 27.49 -47.09 -33.83
N HIS A 253 27.17 -48.37 -34.04
CA HIS A 253 27.55 -49.13 -35.22
C HIS A 253 26.32 -49.86 -35.79
N THR A 254 25.71 -49.18 -36.75
CA THR A 254 25.22 -49.77 -38.01
C THR A 254 24.32 -51.00 -37.89
N HIS A 255 23.08 -50.85 -37.38
CA HIS A 255 21.97 -51.70 -37.84
C HIS A 255 20.58 -51.07 -37.60
N ARG A 256 20.46 -49.74 -37.76
CA ARG A 256 19.17 -49.03 -37.64
C ARG A 256 18.20 -49.26 -38.82
N SER A 257 18.40 -50.31 -39.63
CA SER A 257 17.71 -50.49 -40.92
C SER A 257 16.76 -51.68 -41.01
N SER A 258 16.31 -52.33 -39.92
CA SER A 258 15.46 -53.53 -40.14
C SER A 258 14.31 -53.83 -39.16
N ILE A 259 13.95 -52.97 -38.20
CA ILE A 259 12.87 -53.33 -37.24
C ILE A 259 11.71 -52.31 -37.18
N PHE A 260 11.76 -51.19 -37.90
CA PHE A 260 10.56 -50.35 -38.11
C PHE A 260 9.99 -50.59 -39.51
N GLY A 261 9.23 -51.66 -39.64
CA GLY A 261 8.51 -51.98 -40.87
C GLY A 261 7.67 -53.23 -40.69
N LEU A 262 6.61 -53.14 -39.88
CA LEU A 262 5.41 -53.97 -39.96
C LEU A 262 4.30 -53.28 -39.14
N VAL A 263 3.52 -52.47 -39.87
CA VAL A 263 2.06 -52.40 -39.73
C VAL A 263 1.50 -53.63 -40.41
#